data_AF-A0A963PUB8-F1
#
_entry.id   AF-A0A963PUB8-F1
#
_cell.length_a   1.000
_cell.length_b   1.000
_cell.length_c   1.000
_cell.angle_alpha   90.00
_cell.angle_beta   90.00
_cell.angle_gamma   90.00
#
_symmetry.space_group_name_H-M   'P 1'
#
loop_
_entity.id
_entity.type
_entity.pdbx_description
1 polymer ?
#
loop_
_entity_poly.entity_id
_entity_poly.type
_entity_poly.pdbx_seq_one_letter_code
_entity_poly.pdbx_strand_id
1 'polypeptide(L)' 'MTRYWLMKSEPDVFGIDHLKARPKKTEPWDGVRNY' A
#
# COMPACT_ATOMS: atom_id res chain seq x y z
N MET A 1 15.65 14.89 -10.21
CA MET A 1 14.20 15.14 -10.37
C MET A 1 13.44 14.19 -9.46
N THR A 2 12.47 14.70 -8.69
CA THR A 2 11.60 13.88 -7.84
C THR A 2 10.53 13.21 -8.71
N ARG A 3 10.24 11.94 -8.43
CA ARG A 3 9.15 11.18 -9.07
C ARG A 3 8.05 10.96 -8.05
N TYR A 4 6.81 11.03 -8.52
CA TYR A 4 5.61 10.81 -7.71
C TYR A 4 4.88 9.56 -8.22
N TRP A 5 4.25 8.84 -7.30
CA TRP A 5 3.57 7.58 -7.57
C TRP A 5 2.19 7.58 -6.91
N LEU A 6 1.27 6.83 -7.49
CA LEU A 6 -0.06 6.56 -6.92
C LEU A 6 -0.23 5.04 -6.80
N MET A 7 -0.55 4.57 -5.60
CA MET A 7 -0.76 3.16 -5.29
C MET A 7 -2.24 2.95 -4.94
N LYS A 8 -2.86 1.88 -5.47
CA LYS A 8 -4.28 1.57 -5.24
C LYS A 8 -4.41 0.31 -4.38
N SER A 9 -5.28 0.34 -3.37
CA SER A 9 -5.63 -0.82 -2.55
C SER A 9 -7.13 -0.78 -2.25
N GLU A 10 -7.76 -1.94 -2.15
CA GLU A 10 -9.17 -2.05 -1.77
C GLU A 10 -9.33 -1.84 -0.26
N PRO A 11 -10.19 -0.93 0.22
CA PRO A 11 -10.23 -0.51 1.61
C PRO A 11 -10.68 -1.60 2.58
N ASP A 12 -11.59 -2.46 2.13
CA ASP A 12 -12.15 -3.60 2.85
C ASP A 12 -11.19 -4.79 2.93
N VAL A 13 -10.21 -4.89 2.02
CA VAL A 13 -9.14 -5.90 2.06
C VAL A 13 -7.93 -5.37 2.83
N PHE A 14 -7.39 -4.22 2.40
CA PHE A 14 -6.24 -3.57 3.02
C PHE A 14 -6.23 -2.04 2.80
N GLY A 15 -7.13 -1.34 3.48
CA GLY A 15 -7.13 0.13 3.56
C GLY A 15 -6.03 0.77 4.42
N ILE A 16 -6.04 2.11 4.47
CA ILE A 16 -5.04 2.92 5.18
C ILE A 16 -5.00 2.67 6.69
N ASP A 17 -6.14 2.35 7.31
CA ASP A 17 -6.20 2.09 8.75
C ASP A 17 -5.56 0.77 9.13
N HIS A 18 -5.62 -0.24 8.24
CA HIS A 18 -4.83 -1.46 8.39
C HIS A 18 -3.33 -1.17 8.34
N LEU A 19 -2.87 -0.34 7.40
CA LEU A 19 -1.46 0.08 7.33
C LEU A 19 -1.01 0.84 8.58
N LYS A 20 -1.84 1.76 9.10
CA LYS A 20 -1.54 2.50 10.33
C LYS A 20 -1.37 1.57 11.54
N ALA A 21 -2.09 0.45 11.58
CA ALA A 21 -2.02 -0.52 12.65
C ALA A 21 -0.79 -1.45 12.54
N ARG A 22 -0.11 -1.51 11.39
CA ARG A 22 1.09 -2.36 11.21
C ARG A 22 2.27 -1.88 12.05
N PRO A 23 3.13 -2.80 12.54
CA PRO A 23 4.40 -2.43 13.14
C PRO A 23 5.18 -1.49 12.23
N LYS A 24 5.66 -0.36 12.78
CA LYS A 24 6.37 0.68 12.02
C LYS A 24 5.58 1.27 10.85
N LYS A 25 4.25 1.09 10.79
CA LYS A 25 3.38 1.56 9.70
C LYS A 25 3.89 1.15 8.32
N THR A 26 4.44 -0.07 8.21
CA THR A 26 5.13 -0.58 7.02
C THR A 26 4.50 -1.91 6.59
N GLU A 27 4.33 -2.10 5.29
CA GLU A 27 3.83 -3.35 4.69
C GLU A 27 4.53 -3.60 3.34
N PRO A 28 4.85 -4.86 2.99
CA PRO A 28 5.27 -5.21 1.63
C PRO A 28 4.14 -4.94 0.62
N TRP A 29 4.47 -4.39 -0.55
CA TRP A 29 3.49 -4.20 -1.62
C TRP A 29 3.49 -5.40 -2.57
N ASP A 30 2.79 -6.46 -2.17
CA ASP A 30 2.68 -7.71 -2.92
C ASP A 30 1.50 -7.69 -3.92
N GLY A 31 1.26 -8.82 -4.59
CA GLY A 31 0.08 -8.98 -5.47
C GLY A 31 0.11 -8.25 -6.82
N VAL A 32 1.10 -7.40 -7.10
CA VAL A 32 1.22 -6.75 -8.43
C VAL A 32 1.48 -7.81 -9.51
N ARG A 33 0.58 -7.89 -10.49
CA ARG A 33 0.64 -8.81 -11.64
C ARG A 33 0.37 -8.08 -12.97
N ASN A 34 0.77 -6.81 -13.02
CA ASN A 34 0.64 -5.94 -14.18
C ASN A 34 2.05 -5.52 -14.63
N TYR A 35 2.27 -5.46 -15.95
CA TYR A 35 3.55 -5.09 -16.56
C TYR A 35 3.77 -3.57 -16.56
#